data_AF-A0A8S9JLD9-F1
#
_entry.id   AF-A0A8S9JLD9-F1
#
_cell.length_a   1.000
_cell.length_b   1.000
_cell.length_c   1.000
_cell.angle_alpha   90.00
_cell.angle_beta   90.00
_cell.angle_gamma   90.00
#
_symmetry.space_group_name_H-M   'P 1'
#
loop_
_entity.id
_entity.type
_entity.pdbx_description
1 polymer ?
#
loop_
_entity_poly.entity_id
_entity_poly.type
_entity_poly.pdbx_seq_one_letter_code
_entity_poly.pdbx_strand_id
1 'polypeptide(L)'
;MTYSTMKRSLEIELISAEGLKVDRKLVKRKTFCIVRIDQKSQACKPDELGGSYPVWKDKIEMDMTMNGSVRFISIEVLYKTSGGAEKSVGLAKIPVTDFMGGFAPQGHLNFLSYRLRDEYGDKSGIVNVSIMVKPDGNGLKYSSPSMAAPADYAACSSQAAAAANGQMWRPPRTSSSMALTTGYRGRVVVTGVPVWGAYPRSS
;
A
#
# COMPACT_ATOMS: atom_id res chain seq x y z
N MET A 1 -6.62 39.63 4.52
CA MET A 1 -6.43 38.47 5.41
C MET A 1 -5.62 37.43 4.66
N THR A 2 -4.34 37.29 4.97
CA THR A 2 -3.47 36.25 4.43
C THR A 2 -3.63 35.00 5.28
N TYR A 3 -4.34 33.99 4.77
CA TYR A 3 -4.39 32.69 5.44
C TYR A 3 -2.99 32.09 5.39
N SER A 4 -2.42 31.77 6.55
CA SER A 4 -1.20 30.97 6.61
C SER A 4 -1.50 29.59 6.03
N THR A 5 -1.00 29.33 4.82
CA THR A 5 -1.15 28.02 4.18
C THR A 5 -0.26 27.02 4.93
N MET A 6 -0.85 26.19 5.78
CA MET A 6 -0.12 25.06 6.37
C MET A 6 0.36 24.13 5.27
N LYS A 7 1.63 23.72 5.35
CA LYS A 7 2.27 22.78 4.43
C LYS A 7 2.82 21.60 5.21
N ARG A 8 2.91 20.45 4.54
CA ARG A 8 3.59 19.26 5.05
C ARG A 8 4.63 18.82 4.04
N SER A 9 5.84 18.57 4.50
CA SER A 9 6.91 18.04 3.66
C SER A 9 6.80 16.52 3.61
N LEU A 10 6.73 15.98 2.40
CA LEU A 10 6.67 14.56 2.13
C LEU A 10 8.01 14.09 1.60
N GLU A 11 8.48 12.96 2.11
CA GLU A 11 9.55 12.17 1.52
C GLU A 11 8.92 10.99 0.77
N ILE A 12 9.10 10.97 -0.54
CA ILE A 12 8.51 9.99 -1.45
C ILE A 12 9.65 9.23 -2.12
N GLU A 13 9.74 7.93 -1.86
CA GLU A 13 10.68 7.05 -2.56
C GLU A 13 9.94 6.26 -3.64
N LEU A 14 10.39 6.43 -4.89
CA LEU A 14 9.93 5.64 -6.02
C LEU A 14 10.79 4.38 -6.08
N ILE A 15 10.24 3.26 -5.61
CA ILE A 15 11.01 2.03 -5.40
C ILE A 15 11.15 1.27 -6.72
N SER A 16 10.02 0.82 -7.27
CA SER A 16 9.98 -0.04 -8.45
C SER A 16 8.60 -0.03 -9.11
N ALA A 17 8.50 -0.68 -10.27
CA ALA A 17 7.22 -1.05 -10.84
C ALA A 17 7.23 -2.48 -11.38
N GLU A 18 6.04 -3.04 -11.59
CA GLU A 18 5.84 -4.42 -11.97
C GLU A 18 4.86 -4.54 -13.13
N GLY A 19 5.19 -5.42 -14.08
CA GLY A 19 4.31 -5.80 -15.17
C GLY A 19 3.88 -4.64 -16.05
N LEU A 20 4.77 -3.66 -16.28
CA LEU A 20 4.45 -2.47 -17.08
C LEU A 20 4.06 -2.85 -18.51
N LYS A 21 2.94 -2.30 -18.98
CA LYS A 21 2.38 -2.58 -20.31
C LYS A 21 1.92 -1.31 -21.01
N VAL A 22 2.18 -1.26 -22.32
CA VAL A 22 1.62 -0.28 -23.26
C VAL A 22 0.98 -1.07 -24.39
N ASP A 23 -0.26 -0.74 -24.75
CA ASP A 23 -1.04 -1.48 -25.76
C ASP A 23 -1.09 -2.99 -25.48
N ARG A 24 -1.25 -3.37 -24.21
CA ARG A 24 -1.24 -4.76 -23.71
C ARG A 24 0.09 -5.51 -23.89
N LYS A 25 1.14 -4.86 -24.38
CA LYS A 25 2.49 -5.41 -24.57
C LYS A 25 3.43 -4.94 -23.47
N LEU A 26 4.33 -5.82 -23.03
CA LEU A 26 5.32 -5.47 -22.01
C LEU A 26 6.26 -4.36 -22.51
N VAL A 27 6.53 -3.40 -21.63
CA VAL A 27 7.51 -2.34 -21.90
C VAL A 27 8.91 -2.97 -21.97
N LYS A 28 9.71 -2.53 -22.95
CA LYS A 28 11.10 -2.96 -23.19
C LYS A 28 12.10 -1.80 -23.15
N ARG A 29 11.63 -0.60 -22.83
CA ARG A 29 12.38 0.66 -22.95
C ARG A 29 12.72 1.19 -21.56
N LYS A 30 13.62 2.18 -21.50
CA LYS A 30 13.92 2.91 -20.27
C LYS A 30 12.68 3.62 -19.77
N THR A 31 12.41 3.47 -18.48
CA THR A 31 11.24 4.02 -17.81
C THR A 31 11.66 4.93 -16.67
N PHE A 32 10.84 5.93 -16.39
CA PHE A 32 10.99 6.84 -15.26
C PHE A 32 9.61 7.23 -14.75
N CYS A 33 9.57 7.87 -13.58
CA CYS A 33 8.34 8.29 -12.94
C CYS A 33 8.32 9.80 -12.77
N ILE A 34 7.12 10.37 -12.77
CA ILE A 34 6.85 11.75 -12.36
C ILE A 34 5.86 11.71 -11.20
N VAL A 35 6.26 12.29 -10.08
CA VAL A 35 5.37 12.56 -8.95
C VAL A 35 4.72 13.91 -9.16
N ARG A 36 3.41 14.01 -8.96
CA ARG A 36 2.65 15.27 -8.99
C ARG A 36 1.85 15.47 -7.71
N ILE A 37 1.98 16.67 -7.15
CA ILE A 37 1.22 17.15 -6.00
C ILE A 37 0.74 18.56 -6.34
N ASP A 38 -0.57 18.76 -6.44
CA ASP A 38 -1.17 19.97 -7.01
C ASP A 38 -0.56 20.34 -8.37
N GLN A 39 0.05 21.52 -8.46
CA GLN A 39 0.69 22.06 -9.65
C GLN A 39 2.19 21.74 -9.71
N LYS A 40 2.75 21.12 -8.65
CA LYS A 40 4.17 20.77 -8.59
C LYS A 40 4.39 19.38 -9.15
N SER A 41 5.47 19.21 -9.89
CA SER A 41 5.92 17.91 -10.39
C SER A 41 7.42 17.73 -10.19
N GLN A 42 7.83 16.47 -9.99
CA GLN A 42 9.23 16.09 -9.93
C GLN A 42 9.42 14.73 -10.59
N ALA A 43 10.41 14.63 -11.47
CA ALA A 43 10.77 13.39 -12.15
C ALA A 43 11.87 12.66 -11.38
N CYS A 44 11.81 11.33 -11.38
CA CYS A 44 12.93 10.52 -10.91
C CYS A 44 13.94 10.25 -12.02
N LYS A 45 15.11 9.76 -11.62
CA LYS A 45 16.10 9.22 -12.55
C LYS A 45 15.51 8.01 -13.30
N PRO A 46 15.77 7.89 -14.62
CA PRO A 46 15.35 6.72 -15.37
C PRO A 46 16.09 5.48 -14.92
N ASP A 47 15.42 4.33 -15.04
CA ASP A 47 16.08 3.04 -14.97
C ASP A 47 16.78 2.77 -16.31
N GLU A 48 18.10 2.61 -16.27
CA GLU A 48 18.96 2.42 -17.43
C GLU A 48 18.80 1.03 -18.05
N LEU A 49 18.43 0.02 -17.24
CA LEU A 49 18.13 -1.34 -17.73
C LEU A 49 16.77 -1.37 -18.45
N GLY A 50 15.82 -0.59 -17.92
CA GLY A 50 14.48 -0.46 -18.44
C GLY A 50 13.70 -1.78 -18.42
N GLY A 51 12.66 -1.84 -19.24
CA GLY A 51 11.81 -3.02 -19.34
C GLY A 51 10.50 -2.87 -18.59
N SER A 52 9.95 -4.00 -18.14
CA SER A 52 8.62 -4.06 -17.52
C SER A 52 8.63 -4.21 -16.01
N TYR A 53 9.84 -4.32 -15.42
CA TYR A 53 10.08 -4.44 -13.98
C TYR A 53 11.19 -3.49 -13.53
N PRO A 54 11.04 -2.17 -13.75
CA PRO A 54 12.09 -1.23 -13.43
C PRO A 54 12.29 -1.07 -11.92
N VAL A 55 13.50 -0.71 -11.52
CA VAL A 55 13.87 -0.36 -10.15
C VAL A 55 14.55 0.99 -10.16
N TRP A 56 13.95 1.99 -9.52
CA TRP A 56 14.48 3.36 -9.48
C TRP A 56 15.21 3.67 -8.17
N LYS A 57 14.61 3.30 -7.03
CA LYS A 57 15.10 3.62 -5.67
C LYS A 57 15.51 5.09 -5.55
N ASP A 58 14.67 5.98 -6.07
CA ASP A 58 14.93 7.41 -6.11
C ASP A 58 14.03 8.14 -5.12
N LYS A 59 14.65 8.98 -4.29
CA LYS A 59 13.99 9.69 -3.20
C LYS A 59 13.75 11.14 -3.58
N ILE A 60 12.51 11.58 -3.41
CA ILE A 60 12.00 12.88 -3.80
C ILE A 60 11.37 13.55 -2.58
N GLU A 61 11.67 14.83 -2.38
CA GLU A 61 11.06 15.64 -1.33
C GLU A 61 10.12 16.69 -1.95
N MET A 62 8.86 16.70 -1.52
CA MET A 62 7.87 17.64 -2.02
C MET A 62 6.96 18.15 -0.90
N ASP A 63 6.64 19.45 -0.94
CA ASP A 63 5.65 20.03 -0.04
C ASP A 63 4.24 19.89 -0.57
N MET A 64 3.33 19.41 0.29
CA MET A 64 1.89 19.36 0.08
C MET A 64 1.18 20.45 0.88
N THR A 65 0.21 21.13 0.29
CA THR A 65 -0.63 22.10 1.01
C THR A 65 -1.75 21.40 1.79
N MET A 66 -2.03 21.84 3.02
CA MET A 66 -3.04 21.24 3.91
C MET A 66 -4.35 22.03 3.93
N ASN A 67 -4.72 22.66 2.81
CA ASN A 67 -5.94 23.46 2.69
C ASN A 67 -7.17 22.64 2.21
N GLY A 68 -7.06 21.31 2.17
CA GLY A 68 -8.11 20.41 1.69
C GLY A 68 -8.23 20.31 0.15
N SER A 69 -7.45 21.09 -0.61
CA SER A 69 -7.41 21.01 -2.08
C SER A 69 -6.78 19.69 -2.54
N VAL A 70 -5.74 19.24 -1.84
CA VAL A 70 -5.00 18.02 -2.21
C VAL A 70 -5.71 16.79 -1.66
N ARG A 71 -6.30 16.01 -2.56
CA ARG A 71 -6.96 14.74 -2.20
C ARG A 71 -6.13 13.51 -2.54
N PHE A 72 -5.22 13.64 -3.50
CA PHE A 72 -4.36 12.56 -3.97
C PHE A 72 -3.00 13.11 -4.40
N ILE A 73 -1.97 12.27 -4.27
CA ILE A 73 -0.75 12.43 -5.06
C ILE A 73 -0.88 11.58 -6.31
N SER A 74 -0.29 12.02 -7.41
CA SER A 74 -0.28 11.24 -8.65
C SER A 74 1.12 10.78 -8.98
N ILE A 75 1.26 9.52 -9.37
CA ILE A 75 2.51 8.96 -9.90
C ILE A 75 2.24 8.51 -11.31
N GLU A 76 2.89 9.17 -12.27
CA GLU A 76 2.85 8.79 -13.67
C GLU A 76 4.13 8.05 -14.02
N VAL A 77 4.01 6.89 -14.65
CA VAL A 77 5.15 6.16 -15.20
C VAL A 77 5.23 6.44 -16.69
N LEU A 78 6.40 6.84 -17.17
CA LEU A 78 6.67 7.14 -18.56
C LEU A 78 7.83 6.29 -19.09
N TYR A 79 7.90 6.18 -20.41
CA TYR A 79 9.02 5.56 -21.11
C TYR A 79 9.55 6.47 -22.21
N LYS A 80 10.86 6.39 -22.47
CA LYS A 80 11.50 7.11 -23.58
C LYS A 80 11.46 6.27 -24.84
N THR A 81 10.97 6.87 -25.93
CA THR A 81 11.02 6.27 -27.26
C THR A 81 12.43 6.36 -27.87
N SER A 82 12.69 5.58 -28.91
CA SER A 82 13.98 5.65 -29.63
C SER A 82 14.24 7.04 -30.24
N GLY A 83 13.19 7.80 -30.56
CA GLY A 83 13.28 9.19 -31.03
C GLY A 83 13.33 10.23 -29.91
N GLY A 84 13.54 9.83 -28.65
CA GLY A 84 13.65 10.74 -27.51
C GLY A 84 12.33 11.26 -26.96
N ALA A 85 11.20 11.06 -27.64
CA ALA A 85 9.89 11.44 -27.13
C ALA A 85 9.50 10.62 -25.89
N GLU A 86 8.83 11.25 -24.93
CA GLU A 86 8.35 10.65 -23.70
C GLU A 86 6.87 10.25 -23.86
N LYS A 87 6.52 9.04 -23.45
CA LYS A 87 5.16 8.52 -23.54
C LYS A 87 4.72 7.92 -22.21
N SER A 88 3.44 8.10 -21.87
CA SER A 88 2.87 7.56 -20.64
C SER A 88 2.64 6.05 -20.74
N VAL A 89 2.98 5.33 -19.67
CA VAL A 89 2.58 3.93 -19.44
C VAL A 89 1.29 3.91 -18.64
N GLY A 90 1.18 4.79 -17.65
CA GLY A 90 -0.02 4.93 -16.85
C GLY A 90 0.16 5.79 -15.62
N LEU A 91 -0.97 6.09 -15.00
CA LEU A 91 -1.11 6.95 -13.84
C LEU A 91 -1.68 6.15 -12.65
N ALA A 92 -1.08 6.34 -11.48
CA ALA A 92 -1.62 5.94 -10.20
C ALA A 92 -1.99 7.20 -9.40
N LYS A 93 -3.14 7.17 -8.72
CA LYS A 93 -3.57 8.21 -7.78
C LYS A 93 -3.63 7.61 -6.39
N ILE A 94 -2.78 8.09 -5.48
CA ILE A 94 -2.72 7.65 -4.10
C ILE A 94 -3.48 8.67 -3.24
N PRO A 95 -4.59 8.29 -2.59
CA PRO A 95 -5.32 9.16 -1.68
C PRO A 95 -4.43 9.59 -0.51
N VAL A 96 -4.57 10.84 -0.07
CA VAL A 96 -3.82 11.36 1.09
C VAL A 96 -4.13 10.57 2.37
N THR A 97 -5.34 10.03 2.48
CA THR A 97 -5.78 9.21 3.62
C THR A 97 -4.97 7.93 3.81
N ASP A 98 -4.29 7.43 2.78
CA ASP A 98 -3.52 6.19 2.86
C ASP A 98 -2.22 6.34 3.65
N PHE A 99 -1.69 7.56 3.77
CA PHE A 99 -0.43 7.83 4.47
C PHE A 99 -0.53 8.97 5.50
N MET A 100 -1.65 9.69 5.55
CA MET A 100 -1.96 10.73 6.56
C MET A 100 -3.28 10.47 7.31
N GLY A 101 -3.90 9.30 7.14
CA GLY A 101 -5.12 8.92 7.85
C GLY A 101 -4.92 8.82 9.37
N GLY A 102 -6.02 8.73 10.14
CA GLY A 102 -6.05 8.89 11.59
C GLY A 102 -5.19 7.94 12.44
N PHE A 103 -4.45 7.01 11.83
CA PHE A 103 -3.55 6.07 12.50
C PHE A 103 -2.08 6.18 12.05
N ALA A 104 -1.73 7.07 11.12
CA ALA A 104 -0.35 7.25 10.65
C ALA A 104 0.31 8.44 11.39
N PRO A 105 1.12 8.20 12.44
CA PRO A 105 1.83 9.29 13.12
C PRO A 105 2.84 9.94 12.16
N GLN A 106 3.18 11.21 12.43
CA GLN A 106 4.26 11.87 11.71
C GLN A 106 5.57 11.07 11.82
N GLY A 107 6.33 10.97 10.74
CA GLY A 107 7.54 10.15 10.65
C GLY A 107 7.29 8.66 10.36
N HIS A 108 6.04 8.21 10.26
CA HIS A 108 5.75 6.84 9.82
C HIS A 108 6.01 6.67 8.31
N LEU A 109 6.72 5.59 7.95
CA LEU A 109 7.00 5.23 6.56
C LEU A 109 5.94 4.23 6.07
N ASN A 110 5.17 4.63 5.07
CA ASN A 110 4.12 3.82 4.46
C ASN A 110 4.64 3.19 3.17
N PHE A 111 4.68 1.87 3.06
CA PHE A 111 4.96 1.17 1.80
C PHE A 111 3.65 0.87 1.08
N LEU A 112 3.53 1.38 -0.14
CA LEU A 112 2.28 1.34 -0.91
C LEU A 112 2.54 0.75 -2.30
N SER A 113 1.64 -0.13 -2.73
CA SER A 113 1.61 -0.69 -4.08
C SER A 113 0.31 -0.27 -4.76
N TYR A 114 0.42 0.51 -5.83
CA TYR A 114 -0.71 1.12 -6.50
C TYR A 114 -0.81 0.67 -7.95
N ARG A 115 -2.04 0.37 -8.39
CA ARG A 115 -2.28 -0.04 -9.77
C ARG A 115 -2.19 1.15 -10.72
N LEU A 116 -1.37 1.02 -11.75
CA LEU A 116 -1.30 1.97 -12.85
C LEU A 116 -2.43 1.71 -13.83
N ARG A 117 -3.01 2.81 -14.33
CA ARG A 117 -3.99 2.78 -15.41
C ARG A 117 -3.53 3.65 -16.56
N ASP A 118 -3.67 3.16 -17.78
CA ASP A 118 -3.40 3.93 -18.99
C ASP A 118 -4.49 4.98 -19.26
N GLU A 119 -4.36 5.70 -20.37
CA GLU A 119 -5.31 6.74 -20.80
C GLU A 119 -6.73 6.21 -21.07
N TYR A 120 -6.87 4.91 -21.37
CA TYR A 120 -8.15 4.25 -21.56
C TYR A 120 -8.72 3.68 -20.25
N GLY A 121 -7.98 3.79 -19.15
CA GLY A 121 -8.33 3.23 -17.85
C GLY A 121 -8.00 1.74 -17.70
N ASP A 122 -7.35 1.15 -18.70
CA ASP A 122 -6.89 -0.24 -18.71
C ASP A 122 -5.68 -0.40 -17.79
N LYS A 123 -5.48 -1.62 -17.29
CA LYS A 123 -4.47 -1.91 -16.27
C LYS A 123 -3.09 -1.99 -16.92
N SER A 124 -2.19 -1.05 -16.60
CA SER A 124 -0.87 -0.95 -17.22
C SER A 124 0.31 -1.31 -16.33
N GLY A 125 0.07 -1.73 -15.08
CA GLY A 125 1.10 -2.24 -14.17
C GLY A 125 0.78 -1.97 -12.70
N ILE A 126 1.78 -2.14 -11.85
CA ILE A 126 1.76 -1.74 -10.43
C ILE A 126 3.01 -0.89 -10.17
N VAL A 127 2.86 0.22 -9.44
CA VAL A 127 3.98 1.02 -8.93
C VAL A 127 4.10 0.81 -7.43
N ASN A 128 5.33 0.58 -6.98
CA ASN A 128 5.68 0.40 -5.58
C ASN A 128 6.42 1.65 -5.09
N VAL A 129 5.91 2.27 -4.02
CA VAL A 129 6.46 3.48 -3.44
C VAL A 129 6.50 3.40 -1.92
N SER A 130 7.33 4.24 -1.31
CA SER A 130 7.16 4.56 0.11
C SER A 130 6.98 6.05 0.34
N ILE A 131 6.13 6.38 1.30
CA ILE A 131 5.77 7.77 1.62
C ILE A 131 5.91 7.99 3.13
N MET A 132 6.68 9.01 3.49
CA MET A 132 6.79 9.49 4.86
C MET A 132 6.42 10.96 4.93
N VAL A 133 5.57 11.31 5.89
CA VAL A 133 5.26 12.70 6.23
C VAL A 133 6.29 13.15 7.24
N LYS A 134 7.16 14.10 6.87
CA LYS A 134 8.19 14.59 7.78
C LYS A 134 7.52 15.27 8.98
N PRO A 135 8.05 15.06 10.20
CA PRO A 135 7.58 15.79 11.38
C PRO A 135 7.86 17.28 11.18
N ASP A 136 6.89 18.12 11.58
CA ASP A 136 7.08 19.57 11.56
C ASP A 136 8.19 19.91 12.57
N GLY A 137 9.20 20.69 12.19
CA GLY A 137 10.37 21.02 13.02
C GLY A 137 10.06 21.74 14.35
N ASN A 138 8.80 22.16 14.56
CA ASN A 138 8.28 22.48 15.88
C ASN A 138 7.97 21.20 16.62
N GLY A 139 9.03 20.63 17.21
CA GLY A 139 9.00 19.41 17.99
C GLY A 139 7.85 19.41 19.01
N LEU A 140 6.79 18.68 18.68
CA LEU A 140 6.23 17.82 19.70
C LEU A 140 7.37 16.87 20.06
N LYS A 141 8.00 17.16 21.20
CA LYS A 141 8.68 16.13 21.98
C LYS A 141 7.62 15.06 22.15
N TYR A 142 7.60 14.07 21.27
CA TYR A 142 7.00 12.79 21.57
C TYR A 142 7.82 12.32 22.76
N SER A 143 7.34 12.60 23.98
CA SER A 143 7.55 11.68 25.07
C SER A 143 7.13 10.35 24.48
N SER A 144 8.11 9.52 24.12
CA SER A 144 7.88 8.11 23.87
C SER A 144 6.94 7.69 24.99
N PRO A 145 5.75 7.15 24.72
CA PRO A 145 5.01 6.52 25.79
C PRO A 145 5.97 5.45 26.29
N SER A 146 6.56 5.70 27.46
CA SER A 146 7.10 4.67 28.32
C SER A 146 5.89 3.78 28.58
N MET A 147 5.66 2.85 27.67
CA MET A 147 4.82 1.70 27.89
C MET A 147 5.57 0.94 28.99
N ALA A 148 5.34 1.35 30.24
CA ALA A 148 5.48 0.43 31.34
C ALA A 148 4.54 -0.71 30.97
N ALA A 149 5.11 -1.81 30.51
CA ALA A 149 4.36 -3.00 30.22
C ALA A 149 3.50 -3.30 31.46
N PRO A 150 2.17 -3.47 31.32
CA PRO A 150 1.41 -4.11 32.37
C PRO A 150 2.14 -5.42 32.69
N ALA A 151 2.37 -5.70 33.97
CA ALA A 151 3.18 -6.83 34.45
C ALA A 151 2.69 -8.22 33.97
N ASP A 152 1.58 -8.27 33.24
CA ASP A 152 0.88 -9.50 32.86
C ASP A 152 0.83 -9.74 31.33
N TYR A 153 1.58 -9.00 30.50
CA TYR A 153 1.72 -9.36 29.08
C TYR A 153 2.75 -10.48 28.90
N ALA A 154 2.48 -11.63 29.50
CA ALA A 154 3.15 -12.88 29.20
C ALA A 154 2.25 -13.73 28.29
N ALA A 155 2.86 -14.19 27.20
CA ALA A 155 2.40 -15.25 26.28
C ALA A 155 1.49 -14.83 25.11
N CYS A 156 2.11 -14.25 24.08
CA CYS A 156 1.82 -14.62 22.70
C CYS A 156 3.12 -14.62 21.88
N SER A 157 4.02 -15.53 22.24
CA SER A 157 5.11 -15.97 21.38
C SER A 157 4.98 -17.49 21.25
N SER A 158 5.00 -17.93 20.01
CA SER A 158 4.94 -19.33 19.59
C SER A 158 5.86 -20.23 20.42
N GLN A 159 5.29 -21.02 21.34
CA GLN A 159 5.87 -22.27 21.82
C GLN A 159 4.78 -23.12 22.48
N ALA A 160 4.43 -24.21 21.80
CA ALA A 160 3.67 -25.29 22.37
C ALA A 160 4.53 -26.00 23.43
N ALA A 161 4.09 -25.96 24.69
CA ALA A 161 4.43 -27.00 25.65
C ALA A 161 3.22 -27.94 25.74
N ALA A 162 3.37 -29.12 25.16
CA ALA A 162 2.47 -30.22 25.40
C ALA A 162 2.51 -30.62 26.89
N ALA A 163 1.36 -31.07 27.38
CA ALA A 163 1.12 -31.79 28.63
C ALA A 163 1.16 -30.98 29.94
N ALA A 164 -0.02 -30.80 30.55
CA ALA A 164 -0.36 -31.47 31.81
C ALA A 164 -1.74 -31.00 32.31
N ASN A 165 -2.80 -31.62 31.79
CA ASN A 165 -4.01 -32.03 32.50
C ASN A 165 -5.10 -32.28 31.46
N GLY A 166 -5.22 -33.55 31.09
CA GLY A 166 -6.09 -33.99 30.03
C GLY A 166 -7.54 -33.58 30.26
N GLN A 167 -8.07 -32.77 29.34
CA GLN A 167 -9.44 -32.91 28.83
C GLN A 167 -9.41 -32.53 27.34
N MET A 168 -9.49 -33.54 26.49
CA MET A 168 -9.71 -33.39 25.04
C MET A 168 -11.14 -32.88 24.82
N TRP A 169 -11.28 -31.75 24.14
CA TRP A 169 -12.55 -31.35 23.54
C TRP A 169 -12.89 -32.31 22.40
N ARG A 170 -13.84 -33.21 22.66
CA ARG A 170 -14.49 -34.05 21.65
C ARG A 170 -15.49 -33.21 20.85
N PRO A 171 -15.62 -33.39 19.52
CA PRO A 171 -16.73 -32.81 18.77
C PRO A 171 -17.99 -33.69 18.92
N PRO A 172 -19.21 -33.12 19.08
CA PRO A 172 -20.44 -33.91 19.02
C PRO A 172 -20.79 -34.28 17.58
N ARG A 173 -20.97 -35.58 17.32
CA ARG A 173 -21.76 -36.19 16.22
C ARG A 173 -22.97 -36.84 16.93
N THR A 174 -24.22 -36.91 16.49
CA THR A 174 -25.00 -36.69 15.25
C THR A 174 -26.48 -36.57 15.72
N SER A 175 -27.43 -36.00 14.98
CA SER A 175 -28.29 -36.78 14.07
C SER A 175 -29.36 -35.92 13.40
N SER A 176 -29.69 -36.34 12.18
CA SER A 176 -30.68 -35.83 11.25
C SER A 176 -32.12 -35.79 11.79
N SER A 177 -32.86 -34.73 11.46
CA SER A 177 -34.30 -34.82 11.18
C SER A 177 -34.76 -33.64 10.33
N MET A 178 -35.50 -33.97 9.27
CA MET A 178 -36.09 -33.03 8.32
C MET A 178 -37.07 -32.06 8.99
N ALA A 179 -37.01 -30.79 8.61
CA ALA A 179 -38.16 -29.89 8.65
C ALA A 179 -38.02 -28.81 7.56
N LEU A 180 -38.71 -29.05 6.45
CA LEU A 180 -39.16 -28.01 5.52
C LEU A 180 -40.12 -27.08 6.27
N THR A 181 -39.88 -25.76 6.28
CA THR A 181 -40.89 -24.76 5.90
C THR A 181 -40.36 -23.31 5.97
N THR A 182 -40.63 -22.59 4.88
CA THR A 182 -40.94 -21.15 4.77
C THR A 182 -39.90 -20.09 5.15
N GLY A 183 -39.10 -19.72 4.13
CA GLY A 183 -39.02 -18.37 3.56
C GLY A 183 -38.90 -17.14 4.47
N TYR A 184 -37.75 -16.46 4.40
CA TYR A 184 -37.67 -15.01 4.15
C TYR A 184 -36.31 -14.68 3.53
N ARG A 185 -36.35 -13.87 2.46
CA ARG A 185 -35.20 -13.39 1.68
C ARG A 185 -34.29 -12.50 2.52
N GLY A 186 -33.00 -12.80 2.53
CA GLY A 186 -31.95 -11.87 2.96
C GLY A 186 -30.57 -12.39 2.57
N ARG A 187 -29.94 -11.76 1.57
CA ARG A 187 -28.59 -12.05 1.08
C ARG A 187 -27.59 -12.15 2.24
N VAL A 188 -27.09 -13.34 2.53
CA VAL A 188 -25.88 -13.53 3.35
C VAL A 188 -24.68 -13.36 2.44
N VAL A 189 -23.90 -12.30 2.67
CA VAL A 189 -22.60 -12.09 2.02
C VAL A 189 -21.62 -13.06 2.69
N VAL A 190 -21.11 -14.01 1.92
CA VAL A 190 -20.08 -14.94 2.36
C VAL A 190 -18.77 -14.16 2.48
N THR A 191 -18.35 -13.85 3.70
CA THR A 191 -17.00 -13.35 3.96
C THR A 191 -16.04 -14.54 3.79
N GLY A 192 -15.18 -14.46 2.78
CA GLY A 192 -14.22 -15.52 2.47
C GLY A 192 -13.33 -15.87 3.67
N VAL A 193 -13.25 -17.17 3.95
CA VAL A 193 -12.34 -17.79 4.92
C VAL A 193 -10.91 -17.71 4.36
N PRO A 194 -9.91 -17.16 5.08
CA PRO A 194 -8.52 -17.26 4.63
C PRO A 194 -8.03 -18.70 4.85
N VAL A 195 -7.81 -19.43 3.77
CA VAL A 195 -7.15 -20.74 3.77
C VAL A 195 -5.65 -20.50 3.71
N TRP A 196 -4.93 -20.69 4.82
CA TRP A 196 -3.47 -20.82 4.77
C TRP A 196 -3.13 -22.26 4.39
N GLY A 197 -2.48 -22.43 3.25
CA GLY A 197 -2.05 -23.73 2.75
C GLY A 197 -1.03 -24.37 3.68
N ALA A 198 -1.32 -25.58 4.14
CA ALA A 198 -0.33 -26.49 4.69
C ALA A 198 0.46 -27.09 3.52
N TYR A 199 1.76 -26.85 3.48
CA TYR A 199 2.65 -27.60 2.59
C TYR A 199 2.86 -29.00 3.17
N PRO A 200 2.63 -30.08 2.41
CA PRO A 200 3.07 -31.41 2.82
C PRO A 200 4.60 -31.49 2.70
N ARG A 201 5.27 -31.93 3.76
CA ARG A 201 6.70 -32.29 3.71
C ARG A 201 6.79 -33.70 3.14
N SER A 202 7.53 -33.84 2.05
CA SER A 202 7.82 -35.11 1.38
C SER A 202 8.74 -36.00 2.22
N SER A 203 8.40 -37.30 2.20
CA SER A 203 9.15 -38.53 2.53
C SER A 203 10.28 -38.49 3.53
#